data_AF-A0A0J7K452-F1
#
_entry.id   AF-A0A0J7K452-F1
#
_cell.length_a   1.000
_cell.length_b   1.000
_cell.length_c   1.000
_cell.angle_alpha   90.00
_cell.angle_beta   90.00
_cell.angle_gamma   90.00
#
_symmetry.space_group_name_H-M   'P 1'
#
loop_
_entity.id
_entity.type
_entity.pdbx_description
1 polymer ?
#
loop_
_entity_poly.entity_id
_entity_poly.type
_entity_poly.pdbx_seq_one_letter_code
_entity_poly.pdbx_strand_id
1 'polypeptide(L)'
;MLYEKTAPSIEEIYETTPESLVTSVQHLLHTSEGQNSLRHHLGSLVQKYLATIMGQDKNAKMDYVYGVKFCDEGMMLGDKVFDVDKNDNIIINELKYVETPGLYKLILKKMSDDAVCTEDDLHKYKSILLTTNAHRRGNNMYNPVLGSKGYKYKFLIAPLISDHKVGKVINVPRAMTLSDNKFDYVH
;
A
#
# COMPACT_ATOMS: atom_id res chain seq x y z
N MET A 1 -38.43 -32.78 33.06
CA MET A 1 -37.19 -33.39 32.52
C MET A 1 -37.46 -33.64 31.05
N LEU A 2 -36.70 -33.26 30.05
CA LEU A 2 -35.47 -32.48 29.84
C LEU A 2 -35.61 -31.91 28.40
N TYR A 3 -35.05 -30.73 28.14
CA TYR A 3 -34.97 -30.16 26.79
C TYR A 3 -33.98 -30.96 25.95
N GLU A 4 -34.33 -31.33 24.72
CA GLU A 4 -33.34 -31.64 23.69
C GLU A 4 -33.43 -30.66 22.53
N LYS A 5 -32.34 -29.88 22.45
CA LYS A 5 -31.98 -28.91 21.43
C LYS A 5 -31.39 -29.69 20.26
N THR A 6 -32.14 -29.85 19.18
CA THR A 6 -31.60 -30.38 17.93
C THR A 6 -30.69 -29.32 17.31
N ALA A 7 -29.38 -29.58 17.31
CA ALA A 7 -28.40 -28.77 16.58
C ALA A 7 -28.45 -29.14 15.08
N PRO A 8 -28.38 -28.18 14.15
CA PRO A 8 -28.21 -28.50 12.74
C PRO A 8 -26.77 -29.01 12.48
N SER A 9 -26.67 -30.07 11.67
CA SER A 9 -25.45 -30.76 11.28
C SER A 9 -24.55 -29.91 10.37
N ILE A 10 -23.23 -30.04 10.57
CA ILE A 10 -22.14 -29.27 9.92
C ILE A 10 -21.91 -29.65 8.43
N GLU A 11 -22.78 -30.47 7.83
CA GLU A 11 -22.54 -31.09 6.53
C GLU A 11 -23.19 -30.39 5.32
N GLU A 12 -23.84 -29.23 5.51
CA GLU A 12 -24.50 -28.48 4.42
C GLU A 12 -23.70 -27.29 3.86
N ILE A 13 -22.40 -27.15 4.17
CA ILE A 13 -21.62 -25.93 3.87
C ILE A 13 -20.59 -26.08 2.74
N TYR A 14 -20.38 -27.27 2.16
CA TYR A 14 -19.30 -27.45 1.17
C TYR A 14 -19.75 -28.08 -0.14
N GLU A 15 -20.56 -27.37 -0.93
CA GLU A 15 -20.57 -27.62 -2.38
C GLU A 15 -20.96 -26.36 -3.14
N THR A 16 -20.02 -25.41 -3.20
CA THR A 16 -19.98 -24.44 -4.30
C THR A 16 -18.57 -24.42 -4.83
N THR A 17 -18.48 -24.83 -6.08
CA THR A 17 -17.32 -24.84 -6.98
C THR A 17 -16.47 -23.57 -6.79
N PRO A 18 -15.13 -23.65 -6.86
CA PRO A 18 -14.28 -22.47 -6.72
C PRO A 18 -14.38 -21.65 -8.01
N GLU A 19 -15.46 -20.89 -8.16
CA GLU A 19 -15.32 -19.60 -8.83
C GLU A 19 -14.23 -18.87 -8.07
N SER A 20 -13.08 -18.77 -8.72
CA SER A 20 -11.83 -18.30 -8.17
C SER A 20 -12.07 -17.11 -7.21
N LEU A 21 -11.45 -17.14 -6.03
CA LEU A 21 -11.52 -16.05 -5.03
C LEU A 21 -11.33 -14.65 -5.66
N VAL A 22 -10.55 -14.61 -6.74
CA VAL A 22 -10.35 -13.55 -7.75
C VAL A 22 -11.65 -12.90 -8.27
N THR A 23 -12.60 -13.68 -8.79
CA THR A 23 -13.87 -13.17 -9.35
C THR A 23 -14.79 -12.66 -8.25
N SER A 24 -14.78 -13.33 -7.08
CA SER A 24 -15.50 -12.90 -5.90
C SER A 24 -14.97 -11.56 -5.36
N VAL A 25 -13.66 -11.35 -5.36
CA VAL A 25 -13.05 -10.08 -4.90
C VAL A 25 -13.47 -8.91 -5.80
N GLN A 26 -13.58 -9.07 -7.12
CA GLN A 26 -14.10 -8.01 -7.99
C GLN A 26 -15.56 -7.68 -7.70
N HIS A 27 -16.44 -8.69 -7.63
CA HIS A 27 -17.85 -8.46 -7.30
C HIS A 27 -18.03 -7.86 -5.89
N LEU A 28 -17.19 -8.26 -4.94
CA LEU A 28 -17.14 -7.69 -3.60
C LEU A 28 -16.64 -6.24 -3.60
N LEU A 29 -15.67 -5.89 -4.45
CA LEU A 29 -15.18 -4.50 -4.59
C LEU A 29 -16.19 -3.60 -5.33
N HIS A 30 -17.03 -4.15 -6.20
CA HIS A 30 -18.06 -3.41 -6.94
C HIS A 30 -19.37 -3.21 -6.18
N THR A 31 -19.62 -4.00 -5.13
CA THR A 31 -20.84 -3.90 -4.31
C THR A 31 -20.55 -3.26 -2.95
N SER A 32 -21.43 -2.39 -2.48
CA SER A 32 -21.28 -1.77 -1.15
C SER A 32 -21.24 -2.81 -0.02
N GLU A 33 -21.94 -3.94 -0.19
CA GLU A 33 -21.97 -5.05 0.75
C GLU A 33 -20.62 -5.79 0.80
N GLY A 34 -20.02 -6.07 -0.35
CA GLY A 34 -18.71 -6.71 -0.39
C GLY A 34 -17.57 -5.82 0.10
N GLN A 35 -17.65 -4.50 -0.16
CA GLN A 35 -16.71 -3.55 0.44
C GLN A 35 -16.84 -3.52 1.97
N ASN A 36 -18.06 -3.62 2.50
CA ASN A 36 -18.30 -3.64 3.94
C ASN A 36 -17.82 -4.95 4.59
N SER A 37 -18.05 -6.11 3.96
CA SER A 37 -17.51 -7.38 4.42
C SER A 37 -15.98 -7.39 4.43
N LEU A 38 -15.35 -6.86 3.37
CA LEU A 38 -13.89 -6.72 3.31
C LEU A 38 -13.38 -5.80 4.43
N ARG A 39 -14.08 -4.69 4.70
CA ARG A 39 -13.76 -3.78 5.81
C ARG A 39 -13.78 -4.49 7.17
N HIS A 40 -14.79 -5.30 7.46
CA HIS A 40 -14.91 -5.99 8.75
C HIS A 40 -13.79 -6.98 9.04
N HIS A 41 -13.12 -7.51 8.01
CA HIS A 41 -12.00 -8.43 8.16
C HIS A 41 -10.62 -7.76 8.20
N LEU A 42 -10.55 -6.46 7.91
CA LEU A 42 -9.29 -5.71 7.80
C LEU A 42 -9.11 -4.77 8.99
N GLY A 43 -7.87 -4.61 9.45
CA GLY A 43 -7.58 -3.69 10.54
C GLY A 43 -7.77 -2.22 10.15
N SER A 44 -7.80 -1.36 11.16
CA SER A 44 -8.21 0.04 11.03
C SER A 44 -7.35 0.83 10.04
N LEU A 45 -6.07 0.45 9.89
CA LEU A 45 -5.14 1.14 9.01
C LEU A 45 -5.42 0.78 7.54
N VAL A 46 -5.66 -0.50 7.27
CA VAL A 46 -5.99 -0.97 5.91
C VAL A 46 -7.33 -0.40 5.48
N GLN A 47 -8.33 -0.34 6.35
CA GLN A 47 -9.63 0.27 6.00
C GLN A 47 -9.49 1.74 5.57
N LYS A 48 -8.65 2.52 6.27
CA LYS A 48 -8.38 3.92 5.93
C LYS A 48 -7.75 4.03 4.54
N TYR A 49 -6.79 3.17 4.24
CA TYR A 49 -6.11 3.18 2.95
C TYR A 49 -6.98 2.59 1.82
N LEU A 50 -7.78 1.57 2.06
CA LEU A 50 -8.71 1.04 1.06
C LEU A 50 -9.79 2.03 0.66
N ALA A 51 -10.38 2.76 1.62
CA ALA A 51 -11.29 3.86 1.30
C ALA A 51 -10.63 4.87 0.35
N THR A 52 -9.33 5.08 0.53
CA THR A 52 -8.52 5.95 -0.31
C THR A 52 -8.30 5.35 -1.72
N ILE A 53 -7.94 4.06 -1.82
CA ILE A 53 -7.68 3.39 -3.12
C ILE A 53 -8.99 3.20 -3.91
N MET A 54 -10.11 3.00 -3.21
CA MET A 54 -11.46 2.89 -3.77
C MET A 54 -12.06 4.24 -4.24
N GLY A 55 -11.31 5.35 -4.15
CA GLY A 55 -11.75 6.65 -4.65
C GLY A 55 -12.80 7.34 -3.77
N GLN A 56 -13.01 6.87 -2.54
CA GLN A 56 -13.89 7.55 -1.57
C GLN A 56 -13.24 8.84 -1.04
N ASP A 57 -11.90 8.93 -1.10
CA ASP A 57 -11.15 10.17 -0.87
C ASP A 57 -10.67 10.78 -2.20
N LYS A 58 -11.47 11.71 -2.73
CA LYS A 58 -11.16 12.43 -3.98
C LYS A 58 -9.89 13.31 -3.88
N ASN A 59 -9.40 13.59 -2.68
CA ASN A 59 -8.21 14.41 -2.46
C ASN A 59 -6.92 13.57 -2.43
N ALA A 60 -7.03 12.25 -2.32
CA ALA A 60 -5.86 11.40 -2.26
C ALA A 60 -5.28 11.12 -3.65
N LYS A 61 -4.11 11.70 -3.90
CA LYS A 61 -3.32 11.41 -5.11
C LYS A 61 -2.64 10.06 -4.99
N MET A 62 -3.34 9.00 -5.40
CA MET A 62 -2.80 7.63 -5.42
C MET A 62 -1.77 7.43 -6.53
N ASP A 63 -0.83 6.53 -6.27
CA ASP A 63 0.22 6.20 -7.24
C ASP A 63 -0.15 5.00 -8.10
N TYR A 64 -0.67 5.27 -9.29
CA TYR A 64 -0.96 4.25 -10.28
C TYR A 64 0.27 3.83 -11.12
N VAL A 65 1.44 4.45 -10.91
CA VAL A 65 2.65 4.09 -11.65
C VAL A 65 3.44 3.05 -10.88
N TYR A 66 3.80 3.36 -9.62
CA TYR A 66 4.64 2.50 -8.78
C TYR A 66 3.93 1.94 -7.54
N GLY A 67 2.64 2.25 -7.36
CA GLY A 67 1.85 1.80 -6.22
C GLY A 67 0.95 0.61 -6.53
N VAL A 68 0.11 0.27 -5.54
CA VAL A 68 -0.81 -0.87 -5.58
C VAL A 68 -1.89 -0.66 -6.63
N LYS A 69 -2.22 -1.73 -7.36
CA LYS A 69 -3.28 -1.79 -8.37
C LYS A 69 -4.21 -2.93 -8.04
N PHE A 70 -5.46 -2.81 -8.47
CA PHE A 70 -6.40 -3.93 -8.48
C PHE A 70 -6.37 -4.60 -9.84
N CYS A 71 -6.25 -5.91 -9.87
CA CYS A 71 -6.53 -6.76 -11.02
C CYS A 71 -7.40 -7.94 -10.57
N ASP A 72 -7.68 -8.85 -11.50
CA ASP A 72 -8.43 -10.07 -11.23
C ASP A 72 -7.75 -10.85 -10.08
N GLU A 73 -6.43 -10.97 -10.08
CA GLU A 73 -5.66 -11.71 -9.05
C GLU A 73 -5.66 -11.06 -7.65
N GLY A 74 -6.25 -9.87 -7.50
CA GLY A 74 -6.35 -9.14 -6.26
C GLY A 74 -5.57 -7.83 -6.27
N MET A 75 -5.05 -7.44 -5.11
CA MET A 75 -4.17 -6.27 -5.00
C MET A 75 -2.76 -6.67 -5.45
N MET A 76 -2.22 -5.96 -6.42
CA MET A 76 -0.90 -6.20 -6.99
C MET A 76 0.00 -5.00 -6.73
N LEU A 77 1.24 -5.28 -6.35
CA LEU A 77 2.33 -4.31 -6.39
C LEU A 77 3.41 -4.89 -7.29
N GLY A 78 3.68 -4.21 -8.41
CA GLY A 78 4.59 -4.74 -9.40
C GLY A 78 4.11 -6.07 -9.99
N ASP A 79 4.91 -7.12 -9.87
CA ASP A 79 4.63 -8.49 -10.33
C ASP A 79 4.32 -9.47 -9.18
N LYS A 80 3.94 -8.95 -8.00
CA LYS A 80 3.58 -9.75 -6.83
C LYS A 80 2.24 -9.32 -6.26
N VAL A 81 1.57 -10.29 -5.64
CA VAL A 81 0.40 -10.05 -4.80
C VAL A 81 0.82 -9.22 -3.59
N PHE A 82 0.08 -8.16 -3.36
CA PHE A 82 0.12 -7.31 -2.18
C PHE A 82 -1.01 -7.75 -1.25
N ASP A 83 -0.66 -8.24 -0.08
CA ASP A 83 -1.62 -8.68 0.93
C ASP A 83 -1.32 -8.03 2.28
N VAL A 84 -2.27 -8.12 3.20
CA VAL A 84 -2.13 -7.59 4.55
C VAL A 84 -2.68 -8.57 5.57
N ASP A 85 -1.93 -8.81 6.65
CA ASP A 85 -2.37 -9.68 7.72
C ASP A 85 -3.36 -9.00 8.68
N LYS A 86 -3.92 -9.81 9.60
CA LYS A 86 -4.87 -9.36 10.63
C LYS A 86 -4.37 -8.24 11.55
N ASN A 87 -3.05 -8.01 11.59
CA ASN A 87 -2.40 -6.99 12.40
C ASN A 87 -1.94 -5.80 11.52
N ASP A 88 -2.50 -5.63 10.32
CA ASP A 88 -2.16 -4.60 9.36
C ASP A 88 -0.71 -4.67 8.80
N ASN A 89 0.01 -5.79 8.98
CA ASN A 89 1.35 -5.96 8.41
C ASN A 89 1.27 -6.34 6.93
N ILE A 90 2.13 -5.73 6.13
CA ILE A 90 2.16 -5.98 4.67
C ILE A 90 2.82 -7.33 4.42
N ILE A 91 2.19 -8.16 3.58
CA ILE A 91 2.73 -9.43 3.10
C ILE A 91 2.94 -9.33 1.59
N ILE A 92 4.18 -9.56 1.14
CA ILE A 92 4.55 -9.56 -0.28
C ILE A 92 5.58 -10.66 -0.50
N ASN A 93 5.32 -11.58 -1.42
CA ASN A 93 6.23 -12.68 -1.75
C ASN A 93 6.70 -13.44 -0.49
N GLU A 94 5.75 -13.79 0.39
CA GLU A 94 5.98 -14.46 1.69
C GLU A 94 6.77 -13.64 2.72
N LEU A 95 7.23 -12.43 2.37
CA LEU A 95 7.90 -11.52 3.28
C LEU A 95 6.87 -10.66 4.02
N LYS A 96 7.05 -10.56 5.33
CA LYS A 96 6.22 -9.75 6.21
C LYS A 96 6.95 -8.46 6.60
N TYR A 97 6.29 -7.33 6.40
CA TYR A 97 6.77 -6.00 6.77
C TYR A 97 5.87 -5.41 7.85
N VAL A 98 6.46 -5.05 8.99
CA VAL A 98 5.74 -4.44 10.12
C VAL A 98 5.01 -3.18 9.68
N GLU A 99 3.77 -3.02 10.14
CA GLU A 99 2.94 -1.89 9.74
C GLU A 99 3.55 -0.57 10.20
N THR A 100 3.66 0.39 9.28
CA THR A 100 3.96 1.78 9.64
C THR A 100 3.16 2.74 8.75
N PRO A 101 2.67 3.86 9.28
CA PRO A 101 2.01 4.87 8.46
C PRO A 101 2.90 5.39 7.32
N GLY A 102 4.22 5.48 7.54
CA GLY A 102 5.21 5.88 6.55
C GLY A 102 5.29 4.90 5.38
N LEU A 103 5.43 3.61 5.66
CA LEU A 103 5.55 2.56 4.64
C LEU A 103 4.29 2.46 3.77
N TYR A 104 3.10 2.44 4.37
CA TYR A 104 1.85 2.45 3.61
C TYR A 104 1.74 3.66 2.68
N LYS A 105 2.19 4.84 3.15
CA LYS A 105 2.17 6.05 2.32
C LYS A 105 3.14 5.95 1.15
N LEU A 106 4.34 5.42 1.37
CA LEU A 106 5.34 5.21 0.31
C LEU A 106 4.80 4.28 -0.78
N ILE A 107 4.05 3.24 -0.39
CA ILE A 107 3.48 2.27 -1.32
C ILE A 107 2.28 2.86 -2.08
N LEU A 108 1.36 3.54 -1.39
CA LEU A 108 0.05 3.89 -1.96
C LEU A 108 -0.02 5.28 -2.59
N LYS A 109 0.71 6.27 -2.07
CA LYS A 109 0.59 7.67 -2.51
C LYS A 109 1.62 8.06 -3.55
N LYS A 110 1.21 8.97 -4.43
CA LYS A 110 2.04 9.57 -5.49
C LYS A 110 2.97 10.66 -4.97
N MET A 111 2.53 11.37 -3.92
CA MET A 111 3.28 12.42 -3.23
C MET A 111 3.17 12.19 -1.73
N SER A 112 4.27 12.35 -1.00
CA SER A 112 4.34 12.17 0.43
C SER A 112 4.57 13.49 1.16
N ASP A 113 3.66 14.47 1.02
CA ASP A 113 3.90 15.81 1.63
C ASP A 113 3.76 15.79 3.17
N ASP A 114 2.80 15.04 3.73
CA ASP A 114 2.44 15.22 5.16
C ASP A 114 2.86 14.11 6.15
N ALA A 115 3.72 13.14 5.80
CA ALA A 115 4.01 12.03 6.73
C ALA A 115 5.50 11.86 6.95
N VAL A 116 5.84 11.70 8.23
CA VAL A 116 7.17 11.33 8.68
C VAL A 116 7.42 9.89 8.22
N CYS A 117 8.16 9.74 7.12
CA CYS A 117 8.74 8.46 6.73
C CYS A 117 10.11 8.35 7.41
N THR A 118 10.34 7.23 8.08
CA THR A 118 11.61 6.92 8.72
C THR A 118 12.59 6.32 7.71
N GLU A 119 13.88 6.29 8.05
CA GLU A 119 14.89 5.59 7.24
C GLU A 119 14.58 4.08 7.12
N ASP A 120 14.01 3.49 8.17
CA ASP A 120 13.55 2.10 8.16
C ASP A 120 12.42 1.88 7.14
N ASP A 121 11.48 2.83 7.02
CA ASP A 121 10.43 2.77 5.99
C ASP A 121 11.02 2.83 4.59
N LEU A 122 12.07 3.64 4.37
CA LEU A 122 12.76 3.75 3.09
C LEU A 122 13.51 2.45 2.73
N HIS A 123 14.17 1.81 3.71
CA HIS A 123 14.82 0.51 3.51
C HIS A 123 13.82 -0.59 3.18
N LYS A 124 12.70 -0.67 3.92
CA LYS A 124 11.61 -1.62 3.62
C LYS A 124 11.01 -1.35 2.25
N TYR A 125 10.75 -0.09 1.91
CA TYR A 125 10.22 0.29 0.61
C TYR A 125 11.18 -0.07 -0.54
N LYS A 126 12.49 0.14 -0.36
CA LYS A 126 13.51 -0.33 -1.32
C LYS A 126 13.45 -1.86 -1.49
N SER A 127 13.39 -2.61 -0.40
CA SER A 127 13.23 -4.07 -0.45
C SER A 127 11.99 -4.47 -1.25
N ILE A 128 10.84 -3.85 -0.96
CA ILE A 128 9.58 -4.10 -1.67
C ILE A 128 9.71 -3.80 -3.16
N LEU A 129 10.27 -2.65 -3.54
CA LEU A 129 10.46 -2.29 -4.95
C LEU A 129 11.30 -3.31 -5.71
N LEU A 130 12.35 -3.84 -5.07
CA LEU A 130 13.22 -4.88 -5.64
C LEU A 130 12.50 -6.22 -5.76
N THR A 131 11.83 -6.66 -4.69
CA THR A 131 11.09 -7.94 -4.64
C THR A 131 9.95 -7.99 -5.66
N THR A 132 9.29 -6.86 -5.91
CA THR A 132 8.10 -6.77 -6.77
C THR A 132 8.39 -6.31 -8.19
N ASN A 133 9.64 -5.94 -8.49
CA ASN A 133 9.98 -5.30 -9.77
C ASN A 133 9.14 -4.06 -10.12
N ALA A 134 8.42 -3.44 -9.17
CA ALA A 134 7.51 -2.32 -9.44
C ALA A 134 8.21 -1.08 -10.04
N HIS A 135 9.52 -0.98 -9.83
CA HIS A 135 10.38 0.07 -10.39
C HIS A 135 10.85 -0.23 -11.82
N ARG A 136 10.55 -1.38 -12.42
CA ARG A 136 10.99 -1.80 -13.76
C ARG A 136 9.87 -1.69 -14.78
N ARG A 137 10.25 -1.51 -16.06
CA ARG A 137 9.26 -1.42 -17.15
C ARG A 137 8.49 -2.73 -17.27
N GLY A 138 7.17 -2.64 -17.19
CA GLY A 138 6.29 -3.81 -17.24
C GLY A 138 6.46 -4.77 -16.05
N ASN A 139 6.96 -4.28 -14.91
CA ASN A 139 7.17 -5.04 -13.69
C ASN A 139 8.02 -6.32 -13.88
N ASN A 140 8.91 -6.33 -14.87
CA ASN A 140 9.69 -7.50 -15.22
C ASN A 140 11.16 -7.30 -14.82
N MET A 141 11.74 -8.29 -14.12
CA MET A 141 13.13 -8.25 -13.65
C MET A 141 14.17 -8.02 -14.76
N TYR A 142 13.90 -8.48 -15.98
CA TYR A 142 14.81 -8.39 -17.12
C TYR A 142 14.73 -7.03 -17.84
N ASN A 143 13.69 -6.25 -17.57
CA ASN A 143 13.48 -4.95 -18.20
C ASN A 143 14.20 -3.82 -17.45
N PRO A 144 14.58 -2.73 -18.14
CA PRO A 144 15.23 -1.59 -17.50
C PRO A 144 14.31 -0.89 -16.49
N VAL A 145 14.92 -0.07 -15.62
CA VAL A 145 14.21 0.78 -14.66
C VAL A 145 13.20 1.68 -15.40
N LEU A 146 11.98 1.73 -14.87
CA LEU A 146 10.90 2.59 -15.37
C LEU A 146 11.14 4.03 -14.91
N GLY A 147 11.91 4.77 -15.70
CA GLY A 147 12.11 6.20 -15.52
C GLY A 147 10.82 7.01 -15.72
N SER A 148 10.58 7.99 -14.85
CA SER A 148 9.47 8.93 -14.98
C SER A 148 9.91 10.36 -14.63
N LYS A 149 9.27 11.36 -15.23
CA LYS A 149 9.44 12.77 -14.83
C LYS A 149 8.71 13.11 -13.52
N GLY A 150 7.94 12.15 -12.97
CA GLY A 150 7.21 12.32 -11.72
C GLY A 150 8.12 12.48 -10.50
N TYR A 151 7.65 13.27 -9.53
CA TYR A 151 8.38 13.56 -8.29
C TYR A 151 8.83 12.30 -7.55
N LYS A 152 7.92 11.33 -7.37
CA LYS A 152 8.23 10.07 -6.70
C LYS A 152 9.39 9.32 -7.35
N TYR A 153 9.46 9.28 -8.68
CA TYR A 153 10.62 8.68 -9.34
C TYR A 153 11.89 9.48 -9.05
N LYS A 154 11.87 10.78 -9.33
CA LYS A 154 13.05 11.65 -9.28
C LYS A 154 13.68 11.75 -7.89
N PHE A 155 12.84 11.84 -6.84
CA PHE A 155 13.30 12.16 -5.49
C PHE A 155 13.24 10.99 -4.51
N LEU A 156 12.53 9.92 -4.83
CA LEU A 156 12.40 8.75 -3.94
C LEU A 156 12.94 7.49 -4.61
N ILE A 157 12.36 7.03 -5.73
CA ILE A 157 12.70 5.72 -6.31
C ILE A 157 14.10 5.72 -6.94
N ALA A 158 14.45 6.72 -7.75
CA ALA A 158 15.75 6.76 -8.41
C ALA A 158 16.91 6.79 -7.42
N PRO A 159 16.90 7.62 -6.35
CA PRO A 159 17.93 7.55 -5.31
C PRO A 159 17.98 6.22 -4.56
N LEU A 160 16.83 5.58 -4.28
CA LEU A 160 16.80 4.30 -3.55
C LEU A 160 17.38 3.14 -4.35
N ILE A 161 17.15 3.11 -5.67
CA ILE A 161 17.53 2.00 -6.55
C ILE A 161 18.90 2.20 -7.20
N SER A 162 19.39 3.44 -7.31
CA SER A 162 20.74 3.68 -7.86
C SER A 162 21.81 3.34 -6.82
N ASP A 163 22.77 2.49 -7.14
CA ASP A 163 23.90 2.09 -6.26
C ASP A 163 24.93 3.21 -6.01
N HIS A 164 24.57 4.47 -6.25
CA HIS A 164 25.44 5.58 -5.90
C HIS A 164 25.46 5.69 -4.38
N LYS A 165 26.61 5.31 -3.79
CA LYS A 165 26.98 5.56 -2.40
C LYS A 165 26.40 6.91 -1.96
N VAL A 166 25.60 6.88 -0.90
CA VAL A 166 24.97 8.04 -0.26
C VAL A 166 26.06 9.02 0.18
N GLY A 167 26.47 9.86 -0.76
CA GLY A 167 27.13 11.11 -0.49
C GLY A 167 26.09 12.19 -0.75
N LYS A 168 25.58 12.79 0.33
CA LYS A 168 24.79 14.04 0.37
C LYS A 168 23.26 13.87 0.44
N VAL A 169 22.78 13.88 1.69
CA VAL A 169 21.51 14.44 2.19
C VAL A 169 20.27 14.19 1.32
N ILE A 170 19.45 13.23 1.73
CA ILE A 170 18.06 13.13 1.31
C ILE A 170 17.36 14.42 1.75
N ASN A 171 17.29 15.42 0.87
CA ASN A 171 16.55 16.65 1.11
C ASN A 171 15.08 16.40 0.76
N VAL A 172 14.40 15.60 1.60
CA VAL A 172 12.94 15.65 1.67
C VAL A 172 12.60 17.04 2.22
N PRO A 173 11.79 17.86 1.53
CA PRO A 173 11.41 19.16 2.06
C PRO A 173 10.70 18.96 3.40
N ARG A 174 11.37 19.36 4.48
CA ARG A 174 10.76 19.44 5.80
C ARG A 174 9.73 20.57 5.72
N ALA A 175 8.47 20.29 6.03
CA ALA A 175 7.44 21.33 6.15
C ALA A 175 7.98 22.45 7.06
N MET A 176 7.97 23.69 6.56
CA MET A 176 8.41 24.87 7.31
C MET A 176 7.47 25.07 8.50
N THR A 177 7.90 24.68 9.71
CA THR A 177 7.37 25.28 10.93
C THR A 177 7.88 26.71 10.98
N LEU A 178 7.01 27.67 10.64
CA LEU A 178 7.22 29.08 10.98
C LEU A 178 7.22 29.18 12.51
N SER A 179 8.41 29.22 13.12
CA SER A 179 8.55 29.69 14.49
C SER A 179 8.59 31.21 14.46
N ASP A 180 7.63 31.84 15.13
CA ASP A 180 7.46 33.29 15.28
C ASP A 180 8.69 33.94 15.92
N ASN A 181 9.69 34.33 15.12
CA ASN A 181 10.79 35.16 15.59
C ASN A 181 10.82 36.49 14.83
N LYS A 182 10.26 37.49 15.53
CA LYS A 182 10.35 38.94 15.38
C LYS A 182 11.61 39.44 14.64
N PHE A 183 11.42 40.14 13.53
CA PHE A 183 12.46 40.95 12.90
C PHE A 183 12.44 42.37 13.50
N ASP A 184 13.41 42.69 14.35
CA ASP A 184 13.70 44.09 14.68
C ASP A 184 14.52 44.69 13.52
N TYR A 185 13.89 45.55 12.72
CA TYR A 185 14.57 46.40 11.74
C TYR A 185 14.99 47.70 12.44
N VAL A 186 16.30 47.97 12.50
CA VAL A 186 16.85 49.28 12.89
C VAL A 186 16.98 50.12 11.61
N HIS A 187 16.39 51.33 11.61
CA HIS A 187 16.57 52.37 10.58
C HIS A 187 17.86 53.15 10.81
#